data_AF-A0A0D5LN69-F1
#
_entry.id   AF-A0A0D5LN69-F1
#
_cell.length_a   1.000
_cell.length_b   1.000
_cell.length_c   1.000
_cell.angle_alpha   90.00
_cell.angle_beta   90.00
_cell.angle_gamma   90.00
#
_symmetry.space_group_name_H-M   'P 1'
#
loop_
_entity.id
_entity.type
_entity.pdbx_description
1 polymer ?
#
loop_
_entity_poly.entity_id
_entity_poly.type
_entity_poly.pdbx_seq_one_letter_code
_entity_poly.pdbx_strand_id
1 'polypeptide(L)'
;MSTESDAPGRKTVRKAFLKFYRQWPTFGDDSDERAFAEWQALQHSEREAAASLLPAFLSFSAMKGQTVKFAASTYLKERRWQEVPEGMEATTGPSIAATFGKAWMAERFIRLADPCARLPPLTRFQESEIAGGRADRKALWRERMQKMGWPAVNAMHEQAVRYPGRGVRVSPQTVLLSADFEQVRVDGNLWRAWEAEHHAHGYPWLPDTGRVEWVYFPPISDEDGPKAALAAFFDRLERIGRTSGAAAQ
;
A
#
# COMPACT_ATOMS: atom_id res chain seq x y z
N MET A 1 -8.52 29.42 -43.44
CA MET A 1 -7.93 28.40 -42.55
C MET A 1 -8.99 28.03 -41.54
N SER A 2 -9.77 26.97 -41.82
CA SER A 2 -10.75 26.43 -40.90
C SER A 2 -10.11 25.22 -40.23
N THR A 3 -9.80 25.32 -38.94
CA THR A 3 -9.46 24.15 -38.12
C THR A 3 -10.74 23.39 -37.87
N GLU A 4 -10.93 22.34 -38.66
CA GLU A 4 -11.97 21.33 -38.53
C GLU A 4 -11.84 20.66 -37.14
N SER A 5 -12.91 20.75 -36.36
CA SER A 5 -12.99 20.19 -35.01
C SER A 5 -13.07 18.67 -35.12
N ASP A 6 -11.96 17.99 -34.80
CA ASP A 6 -11.85 16.52 -34.74
C ASP A 6 -12.55 15.96 -33.49
N ALA A 7 -13.86 16.22 -33.36
CA ALA A 7 -14.65 15.70 -32.26
C ALA A 7 -14.91 14.19 -32.50
N PRO A 8 -14.50 13.29 -31.58
CA PRO A 8 -14.66 11.86 -31.80
C PRO A 8 -16.13 11.50 -31.95
N GLY A 9 -16.45 10.76 -33.03
CA GLY A 9 -17.82 10.36 -33.33
C GLY A 9 -18.50 9.58 -32.19
N ARG A 10 -19.83 9.67 -32.09
CA ARG A 10 -20.65 9.09 -31.00
C ARG A 10 -20.34 7.61 -30.70
N LYS A 11 -20.01 6.82 -31.72
CA LYS A 11 -19.61 5.40 -31.57
C LYS A 11 -18.29 5.24 -30.79
N THR A 12 -17.31 6.10 -31.05
CA THR A 12 -16.02 6.11 -30.34
C THR A 12 -16.21 6.46 -28.88
N VAL A 13 -17.02 7.48 -28.60
CA VAL A 13 -17.36 7.90 -27.23
C VAL A 13 -18.06 6.77 -26.47
N ARG A 14 -19.01 6.07 -27.12
CA ARG A 14 -19.71 4.92 -26.53
C ARG A 14 -18.77 3.75 -26.26
N LYS A 15 -17.81 3.46 -27.14
CA LYS A 15 -16.82 2.40 -26.93
C LYS A 15 -15.91 2.71 -25.73
N ALA A 16 -15.44 3.95 -25.61
CA ALA A 16 -14.65 4.41 -24.46
C ALA A 16 -15.45 4.30 -23.15
N PHE A 17 -16.71 4.75 -23.17
CA PHE A 17 -17.63 4.59 -22.05
C PHE A 17 -17.78 3.12 -21.62
N LEU A 18 -18.07 2.21 -22.55
CA LEU A 18 -18.26 0.80 -22.20
C LEU A 18 -17.00 0.18 -21.59
N LYS A 19 -15.80 0.62 -22.01
CA LYS A 19 -14.53 0.18 -21.41
C LYS A 19 -14.41 0.63 -19.95
N PHE A 20 -14.77 1.88 -19.66
CA PHE A 20 -14.84 2.44 -18.32
C PHE A 20 -15.92 1.73 -17.48
N TYR A 21 -17.13 1.64 -18.02
CA TYR A 21 -18.33 1.21 -17.29
C TYR A 21 -18.27 -0.26 -16.86
N ARG A 22 -17.63 -1.13 -17.65
CA ARG A 22 -17.39 -2.53 -17.27
C ARG A 22 -16.49 -2.71 -16.05
N GLN A 23 -15.69 -1.70 -15.69
CA GLN A 23 -14.84 -1.72 -14.50
C GLN A 23 -15.59 -1.21 -13.26
N TRP A 24 -16.84 -0.75 -13.43
CA TRP A 24 -17.61 -0.17 -12.35
C TRP A 24 -18.15 -1.26 -11.41
N PRO A 25 -18.07 -1.10 -10.07
CA PRO A 25 -18.44 -2.15 -9.12
C PRO A 25 -19.90 -2.61 -9.19
N THR A 26 -20.83 -1.73 -9.58
CA THR A 26 -22.26 -2.06 -9.71
C THR A 26 -22.68 -2.27 -11.18
N PHE A 27 -21.72 -2.56 -12.06
CA PHE A 27 -22.01 -2.82 -13.48
C PHE A 27 -23.01 -3.97 -13.63
N GLY A 28 -24.11 -3.70 -14.35
CA GLY A 28 -25.22 -4.64 -14.55
C GLY A 28 -26.42 -4.38 -13.64
N ASP A 29 -26.20 -3.78 -12.48
CA ASP A 29 -27.27 -3.36 -11.55
C ASP A 29 -27.69 -1.90 -11.77
N ASP A 30 -26.81 -1.08 -12.35
CA ASP A 30 -27.07 0.33 -12.64
C ASP A 30 -27.48 0.62 -14.10
N SER A 31 -28.08 1.78 -14.34
CA SER A 31 -28.64 2.14 -15.64
C SER A 31 -27.54 2.62 -16.60
N ASP A 32 -27.18 1.76 -17.55
CA ASP A 32 -26.24 2.07 -18.64
C ASP A 32 -26.60 3.36 -19.40
N GLU A 33 -27.89 3.57 -19.70
CA GLU A 33 -28.35 4.75 -20.44
C GLU A 33 -28.14 6.03 -19.64
N ARG A 34 -28.42 6.02 -18.34
CA ARG A 34 -28.19 7.17 -17.44
C ARG A 34 -26.70 7.44 -17.28
N ALA A 35 -25.89 6.41 -17.06
CA ALA A 35 -24.44 6.56 -16.95
C ALA A 35 -23.83 7.09 -18.26
N PHE A 36 -24.33 6.64 -19.41
CA PHE A 36 -23.86 7.13 -20.70
C PHE A 36 -24.27 8.58 -20.98
N ALA A 37 -25.46 9.02 -20.56
CA ALA A 37 -25.87 10.41 -20.66
C ALA A 37 -24.91 11.33 -19.89
N GLU A 38 -24.56 10.97 -18.65
CA GLU A 38 -23.58 11.72 -17.86
C GLU A 38 -22.17 11.68 -18.49
N TRP A 39 -21.75 10.54 -19.06
CA TRP A 39 -20.50 10.43 -19.80
C TRP A 39 -20.44 11.35 -21.04
N GLN A 40 -21.57 11.52 -21.74
CA GLN A 40 -21.66 12.41 -22.89
C GLN A 40 -21.61 13.89 -22.49
N ALA A 41 -22.12 14.23 -21.31
CA ALA A 41 -22.10 15.60 -20.80
C ALA A 41 -20.69 16.10 -20.45
N LEU A 42 -19.75 15.19 -20.15
CA LEU A 42 -18.35 15.53 -19.87
C LEU A 42 -17.60 15.99 -21.13
N GLN A 43 -16.57 16.82 -20.94
CA GLN A 43 -15.60 17.15 -21.97
C GLN A 43 -14.68 15.95 -22.27
N HIS A 44 -13.93 16.02 -23.38
CA HIS A 44 -13.01 14.95 -23.75
C HIS A 44 -11.94 14.71 -22.67
N SER A 45 -11.29 15.77 -22.19
CA SER A 45 -10.29 15.69 -21.10
C SER A 45 -10.88 15.17 -19.79
N GLU A 46 -12.12 15.55 -19.46
CA GLU A 46 -12.81 15.05 -18.27
C GLU A 46 -13.12 13.55 -18.36
N ARG A 47 -13.53 13.05 -19.54
CA ARG A 47 -13.71 11.61 -19.76
C ARG A 47 -12.42 10.83 -19.62
N GLU A 48 -11.32 11.37 -20.15
CA GLU A 48 -10.00 10.76 -20.00
C GLU A 48 -9.57 10.69 -18.53
N ALA A 49 -9.71 11.80 -17.79
CA ALA A 49 -9.42 11.84 -16.36
C ALA A 49 -10.31 10.88 -15.56
N ALA A 50 -11.61 10.86 -15.82
CA ALA A 50 -12.57 9.98 -15.15
C ALA A 50 -12.22 8.50 -15.34
N ALA A 51 -11.76 8.11 -16.53
CA ALA A 51 -11.35 6.75 -16.82
C ALA A 51 -9.95 6.40 -16.28
N SER A 52 -8.99 7.32 -16.38
CA SER A 52 -7.61 7.08 -15.91
C SER A 52 -7.52 6.99 -14.39
N LEU A 53 -8.35 7.77 -13.68
CA LEU A 53 -8.38 7.83 -12.22
C LEU A 53 -9.33 6.82 -11.58
N LEU A 54 -10.12 6.07 -12.35
CA LEU A 54 -11.04 5.09 -11.80
C LEU A 54 -10.36 4.06 -10.87
N PRO A 55 -9.23 3.42 -11.25
CA PRO A 55 -8.57 2.45 -10.36
C PRO A 55 -8.07 3.09 -9.06
N ALA A 56 -7.59 4.35 -9.15
CA ALA A 56 -7.17 5.15 -8.01
C ALA A 56 -8.35 5.44 -7.08
N PHE A 57 -9.47 5.94 -7.62
CA PHE A 57 -10.68 6.20 -6.86
C PHE A 57 -11.22 4.96 -6.13
N LEU A 58 -11.25 3.81 -6.80
CA LEU A 58 -11.70 2.55 -6.18
C LEU A 58 -10.77 2.11 -5.05
N SER A 59 -9.46 2.21 -5.26
CA SER A 59 -8.45 1.92 -4.24
C SER A 59 -8.57 2.85 -3.03
N PHE A 60 -8.86 4.13 -3.28
CA PHE A 60 -9.04 5.15 -2.25
C PHE A 60 -10.24 4.86 -1.37
N SER A 61 -11.36 4.51 -2.01
CA SER A 61 -12.59 4.13 -1.33
C SER A 61 -12.37 2.89 -0.45
N ALA A 62 -11.71 1.86 -0.98
CA ALA A 62 -11.39 0.64 -0.23
C ALA A 62 -10.51 0.91 1.01
N MET A 63 -9.51 1.79 0.89
CA MET A 63 -8.68 2.23 2.03
C MET A 63 -9.45 2.95 3.12
N LYS A 64 -10.47 3.73 2.75
CA LYS A 64 -11.41 4.35 3.70
C LYS A 64 -12.41 3.35 4.30
N GLY A 65 -12.35 2.08 3.88
CA GLY A 65 -13.32 1.05 4.29
C GLY A 65 -14.67 1.22 3.61
N GLN A 66 -14.72 2.03 2.55
CA GLN A 66 -15.93 2.30 1.80
C GLN A 66 -16.00 1.37 0.60
N THR A 67 -17.10 0.62 0.51
CA THR A 67 -17.48 -0.04 -0.74
C THR A 67 -18.25 0.95 -1.60
N VAL A 68 -17.84 1.12 -2.86
CA VAL A 68 -18.60 1.94 -3.82
C VAL A 68 -19.90 1.20 -4.16
N LYS A 69 -21.03 1.72 -3.66
CA LYS A 69 -22.38 1.15 -3.83
C LYS A 69 -23.31 2.03 -4.67
N PHE A 70 -22.78 3.11 -5.26
CA PHE A 70 -23.56 4.04 -6.06
C PHE A 70 -23.29 3.83 -7.56
N ALA A 71 -24.24 4.26 -8.39
CA ALA A 71 -24.21 4.08 -9.84
C ALA A 71 -23.06 4.87 -10.51
N ALA A 72 -22.58 4.39 -11.65
CA ALA A 72 -21.55 5.08 -12.44
C ALA A 72 -21.98 6.49 -12.86
N SER A 73 -23.29 6.72 -13.06
CA SER A 73 -23.83 8.05 -13.32
C SER A 73 -23.50 9.05 -12.19
N THR A 74 -23.53 8.61 -10.93
CA THR A 74 -23.20 9.48 -9.78
C THR A 74 -21.72 9.84 -9.78
N TYR A 75 -20.83 8.88 -10.05
CA TYR A 75 -19.39 9.14 -10.21
C TYR A 75 -19.12 10.20 -11.28
N LEU A 76 -19.77 10.04 -12.43
CA LEU A 76 -19.61 10.92 -13.59
C LEU A 76 -20.16 12.32 -13.34
N LYS A 77 -21.39 12.39 -12.84
CA LYS A 77 -22.09 13.64 -12.56
C LYS A 77 -21.40 14.50 -11.50
N GLU A 78 -20.94 13.85 -10.42
CA GLU A 78 -20.32 14.55 -9.28
C GLU A 78 -18.81 14.72 -9.43
N ARG A 79 -18.24 14.28 -10.55
CA ARG A 79 -16.80 14.34 -10.82
C ARG A 79 -15.93 13.73 -9.72
N ARG A 80 -16.35 12.59 -9.18
CA ARG A 80 -15.74 11.94 -7.99
C ARG A 80 -14.25 11.59 -8.15
N TRP A 81 -13.72 11.51 -9.39
CA TRP A 81 -12.28 11.38 -9.62
C TRP A 81 -11.46 12.57 -9.10
N GLN A 82 -12.06 13.75 -8.92
CA GLN A 82 -11.39 14.92 -8.36
C GLN A 82 -11.17 14.81 -6.84
N GLU A 83 -11.82 13.85 -6.17
CA GLU A 83 -11.61 13.56 -4.75
C GLU A 83 -10.40 12.63 -4.52
N VAL A 84 -9.81 12.11 -5.60
CA VAL A 84 -8.60 11.29 -5.55
C VAL A 84 -7.43 12.18 -5.09
N PRO A 85 -6.76 11.87 -3.97
CA PRO A 85 -5.63 12.66 -3.51
C PRO A 85 -4.52 12.76 -4.55
N GLU A 86 -3.84 13.90 -4.61
CA GLU A 86 -2.65 14.08 -5.44
C GLU A 86 -1.60 13.00 -5.12
N GLY A 87 -0.98 12.43 -6.17
CA GLY A 87 -0.04 11.31 -6.06
C GLY A 87 -0.69 9.91 -6.09
N MET A 88 -2.01 9.83 -6.05
CA MET A 88 -2.77 8.60 -6.29
C MET A 88 -3.22 8.45 -7.74
N GLU A 89 -3.21 9.56 -8.50
CA GLU A 89 -3.33 9.58 -9.94
C GLU A 89 -2.31 8.61 -10.53
N ALA A 90 -2.78 7.66 -11.34
CA ALA A 90 -1.97 6.55 -11.81
C ALA A 90 -0.65 7.05 -12.42
N THR A 91 0.43 7.05 -11.65
CA THR A 91 1.76 6.97 -12.21
C THR A 91 1.79 5.59 -12.85
N THR A 92 1.74 5.54 -14.17
CA THR A 92 1.61 4.33 -15.01
C THR A 92 2.88 3.48 -15.00
N GLY A 93 3.54 3.41 -13.85
CA GLY A 93 4.73 2.62 -13.63
C GLY A 93 5.05 2.55 -12.14
N PRO A 94 5.57 1.41 -11.68
CA PRO A 94 6.12 1.33 -10.33
C PRO A 94 7.27 2.32 -10.17
N SER A 95 7.24 3.03 -9.05
CA SER A 95 8.21 4.06 -8.70
C SER A 95 9.37 3.46 -7.90
N ILE A 96 10.52 4.13 -7.90
CA ILE A 96 11.63 3.78 -7.03
C ILE A 96 11.49 4.57 -5.73
N ALA A 97 11.12 3.88 -4.65
CA ALA A 97 11.08 4.46 -3.32
C ALA A 97 12.49 4.62 -2.76
N ALA A 98 12.83 5.84 -2.34
CA ALA A 98 14.08 6.13 -1.66
C ALA A 98 14.22 5.33 -0.37
N THR A 99 15.42 4.80 -0.11
CA THR A 99 15.72 4.01 1.10
C THR A 99 15.34 4.78 2.36
N PHE A 100 14.65 4.11 3.28
CA PHE A 100 14.06 4.68 4.51
C PHE A 100 13.00 5.78 4.32
N GLY A 101 12.61 6.11 3.08
CA GLY A 101 11.47 7.00 2.80
C GLY A 101 10.11 6.34 3.05
N LYS A 102 9.03 7.13 3.03
CA LYS A 102 7.63 6.68 3.27
C LYS A 102 7.26 5.40 2.52
N ALA A 103 7.36 5.44 1.18
CA ALA A 103 6.97 4.31 0.35
C ALA A 103 7.89 3.09 0.52
N TRP A 104 9.16 3.29 0.87
CA TRP A 104 10.10 2.20 1.19
C TRP A 104 9.73 1.55 2.53
N MET A 105 9.35 2.36 3.52
CA MET A 105 8.86 1.86 4.81
C MET A 105 7.55 1.09 4.65
N ALA A 106 6.60 1.59 3.86
CA ALA A 106 5.36 0.86 3.56
C ALA A 106 5.63 -0.46 2.86
N GLU A 107 6.50 -0.50 1.85
CA GLU A 107 6.92 -1.74 1.19
C GLU A 107 7.53 -2.74 2.19
N ARG A 108 8.34 -2.26 3.13
CA ARG A 108 8.89 -3.09 4.21
C ARG A 108 7.77 -3.69 5.07
N PHE A 109 6.77 -2.90 5.48
CA PHE A 109 5.64 -3.42 6.26
C PHE A 109 4.79 -4.41 5.47
N ILE A 110 4.56 -4.16 4.17
CA ILE A 110 3.86 -5.11 3.29
C ILE A 110 4.57 -6.47 3.31
N ARG A 111 5.90 -6.50 3.21
CA ARG A 111 6.69 -7.74 3.29
C ARG A 111 6.71 -8.37 4.69
N LEU A 112 6.50 -7.59 5.75
CA LEU A 112 6.35 -8.11 7.12
C LEU A 112 4.97 -8.74 7.36
N ALA A 113 3.96 -8.38 6.56
CA ALA A 113 2.64 -8.99 6.62
C ALA A 113 2.64 -10.45 6.11
N ASP A 114 3.67 -10.84 5.34
CA ASP A 114 3.85 -12.24 4.94
C ASP A 114 4.05 -13.14 6.18
N PRO A 115 3.56 -14.38 6.17
CA PRO A 115 3.81 -15.32 7.24
C PRO A 115 5.31 -15.54 7.49
N CYS A 116 5.70 -15.66 8.75
CA CYS A 116 7.06 -16.04 9.12
C CYS A 116 7.45 -17.33 8.37
N ALA A 117 8.58 -17.28 7.66
CA ALA A 117 9.15 -18.45 6.99
C ALA A 117 9.41 -19.57 7.99
N ARG A 118 9.34 -20.81 7.51
CA ARG A 118 9.63 -22.00 8.32
C ARG A 118 11.09 -21.95 8.78
N LEU A 119 11.28 -21.78 10.08
CA LEU A 119 12.61 -21.75 10.68
C LEU A 119 13.16 -23.17 10.88
N PRO A 120 14.47 -23.38 10.71
CA PRO A 120 15.09 -24.65 11.10
C PRO A 120 14.91 -24.89 12.61
N PRO A 121 14.86 -26.15 13.07
CA PRO A 121 14.79 -26.47 14.49
C PRO A 121 16.03 -25.93 15.23
N LEU A 122 15.94 -25.87 16.56
CA LEU A 122 17.08 -25.49 17.39
C LEU A 122 18.18 -26.54 17.26
N THR A 123 19.43 -26.07 17.32
CA THR A 123 20.58 -26.97 17.32
C THR A 123 20.66 -27.71 18.65
N ARG A 124 21.33 -28.88 18.68
CA ARG A 124 21.56 -29.64 19.93
C ARG A 124 22.26 -28.80 21.01
N PHE A 125 23.15 -27.89 20.58
CA PHE A 125 23.81 -26.96 21.49
C PHE A 125 22.81 -26.00 22.14
N GLN A 126 21.92 -25.38 21.35
CA GLN A 126 20.88 -24.48 21.86
C GLN A 126 19.88 -25.20 22.77
N GLU A 127 19.51 -26.43 22.43
CA GLU A 127 18.70 -27.30 23.29
C GLU A 127 19.37 -27.56 24.65
N SER A 128 20.68 -27.81 24.65
CA SER A 128 21.48 -27.98 25.88
C SER A 128 21.56 -26.70 26.72
N GLU A 129 21.75 -25.53 26.09
CA GLU A 129 21.74 -24.23 26.78
C GLU A 129 20.39 -23.94 27.45
N ILE A 130 19.28 -24.28 26.77
CA ILE A 130 17.92 -24.14 27.32
C ILE A 130 17.71 -25.10 28.50
N ALA A 131 18.09 -26.38 28.35
CA ALA A 131 17.96 -27.36 29.42
C ALA A 131 18.80 -26.99 30.66
N GLY A 132 19.95 -26.35 30.45
CA GLY A 132 20.81 -25.83 31.51
C GLY A 132 20.38 -24.48 32.09
N GLY A 133 19.26 -23.90 31.66
CA GLY A 133 18.75 -22.61 32.15
C GLY A 133 19.57 -21.39 31.72
N ARG A 134 20.51 -21.55 30.78
CA ARG A 134 21.38 -20.46 30.29
C ARG A 134 20.75 -19.64 29.16
N ALA A 135 19.68 -20.16 28.54
CA ALA A 135 18.95 -19.49 27.48
C ALA A 135 17.44 -19.68 27.62
N ASP A 136 16.66 -18.64 27.30
CA ASP A 136 15.21 -18.75 27.16
C ASP A 136 14.84 -19.18 25.73
N ARG A 137 14.01 -20.23 25.63
CA ARG A 137 13.58 -20.78 24.35
C ARG A 137 12.82 -19.74 23.51
N LYS A 138 11.94 -18.94 24.14
CA LYS A 138 11.11 -17.97 23.40
C LYS A 138 11.97 -16.84 22.86
N ALA A 139 12.90 -16.31 23.66
CA ALA A 139 13.85 -15.28 23.25
C ALA A 139 14.71 -15.76 22.08
N LEU A 140 15.27 -16.98 22.16
CA LEU A 140 16.07 -17.55 21.10
C LEU A 140 15.26 -17.78 19.82
N TRP A 141 14.00 -18.20 19.94
CA TRP A 141 13.12 -18.33 18.78
C TRP A 141 12.81 -16.98 18.13
N ARG A 142 12.54 -15.93 18.92
CA ARG A 142 12.34 -14.56 18.40
C ARG A 142 13.57 -14.04 17.68
N GLU A 143 14.77 -14.27 18.21
CA GLU A 143 16.03 -13.89 17.54
C GLU A 143 16.16 -14.58 16.17
N ARG A 144 15.79 -15.86 16.09
CA ARG A 144 15.78 -16.60 14.82
C ARG A 144 14.72 -16.06 13.85
N MET A 145 13.54 -15.70 14.35
CA MET A 145 12.49 -15.04 13.55
C MET A 145 13.00 -13.73 12.95
N GLN A 146 13.69 -12.90 13.73
CA GLN A 146 14.27 -11.65 13.22
C GLN A 146 15.30 -11.92 12.10
N LYS A 147 16.17 -12.93 12.28
CA LYS A 147 17.25 -13.23 11.33
C LYS A 147 16.80 -13.96 10.07
N MET A 148 15.74 -14.77 10.13
CA MET A 148 15.39 -15.72 9.07
C MET A 148 13.90 -15.78 8.73
N GLY A 149 13.03 -15.18 9.57
CA GLY A 149 11.58 -15.26 9.43
C GLY A 149 11.05 -14.48 8.22
N TRP A 150 11.71 -13.40 7.82
CA TRP A 150 11.30 -12.58 6.68
C TRP A 150 12.46 -12.33 5.71
N PRO A 151 12.85 -13.34 4.89
CA PRO A 151 13.98 -13.21 3.97
C PRO A 151 13.86 -12.01 3.01
N ALA A 152 12.65 -11.69 2.55
CA ALA A 152 12.41 -10.54 1.66
C ALA A 152 12.65 -9.18 2.34
N VAL A 153 12.39 -9.08 3.65
CA VAL A 153 12.70 -7.90 4.47
C VAL A 153 14.20 -7.83 4.73
N ASN A 154 14.82 -8.95 5.09
CA ASN A 154 16.25 -9.01 5.38
C ASN A 154 17.10 -8.69 4.14
N ALA A 155 16.70 -9.17 2.95
CA ALA A 155 17.34 -8.79 1.69
C ALA A 155 17.17 -7.29 1.38
N MET A 156 16.01 -6.72 1.70
CA MET A 156 15.75 -5.28 1.55
C MET A 156 16.61 -4.44 2.49
N HIS A 157 16.81 -4.89 3.73
CA HIS A 157 17.72 -4.28 4.71
C HIS A 157 19.17 -4.36 4.28
N GLU A 158 19.62 -5.53 3.83
CA GLU A 158 20.97 -5.71 3.30
C GLU A 158 21.23 -4.79 2.11
N GLN A 159 20.26 -4.65 1.20
CA GLN A 159 20.36 -3.72 0.09
C GLN A 159 20.45 -2.26 0.56
N ALA A 160 19.67 -1.87 1.57
CA ALA A 160 19.70 -0.51 2.13
C ALA A 160 21.07 -0.15 2.69
N VAL A 161 21.74 -1.09 3.37
CA VAL A 161 23.10 -0.90 3.90
C VAL A 161 24.14 -0.89 2.79
N ARG A 162 24.10 -1.86 1.87
CA ARG A 162 25.13 -1.98 0.81
C ARG A 162 25.01 -0.90 -0.27
N TYR A 163 23.78 -0.52 -0.62
CA TYR A 163 23.46 0.36 -1.75
C TYR A 163 22.32 1.34 -1.39
N PRO A 164 22.53 2.27 -0.45
CA PRO A 164 21.47 3.15 0.06
C PRO A 164 20.81 4.01 -1.03
N GLY A 165 21.53 4.37 -2.10
CA GLY A 165 20.96 5.13 -3.23
C GLY A 165 20.09 4.32 -4.19
N ARG A 166 20.03 2.99 -4.07
CA ARG A 166 19.33 2.13 -5.02
C ARG A 166 17.81 2.18 -4.87
N GLY A 167 17.32 2.37 -3.65
CA GLY A 167 15.89 2.34 -3.34
C GLY A 167 15.22 1.00 -3.68
N VAL A 168 13.90 0.93 -3.65
CA VAL A 168 13.13 -0.27 -4.00
C VAL A 168 11.99 0.09 -4.94
N ARG A 169 11.74 -0.77 -5.94
CA ARG A 169 10.59 -0.64 -6.82
C ARG A 169 9.31 -0.94 -6.05
N VAL A 170 8.37 0.00 -6.03
CA VAL A 170 7.11 -0.11 -5.28
C VAL A 170 5.91 0.09 -6.19
N SER A 171 4.77 -0.47 -5.79
CA SER A 171 3.50 -0.28 -6.51
C SER A 171 2.87 1.08 -6.19
N PRO A 172 1.95 1.59 -7.03
CA PRO A 172 1.14 2.77 -6.68
C PRO A 172 0.36 2.59 -5.37
N GLN A 173 -0.12 1.37 -5.08
CA GLN A 173 -0.81 1.05 -3.83
C GLN A 173 0.10 1.21 -2.61
N THR A 174 1.38 0.86 -2.73
CA THR A 174 2.38 1.04 -1.67
C THR A 174 2.63 2.53 -1.39
N VAL A 175 2.76 3.36 -2.43
CA VAL A 175 2.94 4.81 -2.29
C VAL A 175 1.78 5.42 -1.52
N LEU A 176 0.58 5.04 -1.92
CA LEU A 176 -0.67 5.45 -1.31
C LEU A 176 -0.80 5.02 0.16
N LEU A 177 -0.50 3.75 0.47
CA LEU A 177 -0.50 3.23 1.84
C LEU A 177 0.46 4.00 2.76
N SER A 178 1.49 4.61 2.18
CA SER A 178 2.50 5.38 2.91
C SER A 178 2.17 6.87 3.07
N ALA A 179 1.11 7.37 2.45
CA ALA A 179 0.84 8.81 2.34
C ALA A 179 0.73 9.48 3.73
N ASP A 180 0.00 8.84 4.65
CA ASP A 180 -0.24 9.28 6.02
C ASP A 180 0.84 8.82 7.01
N PHE A 181 1.94 8.21 6.55
CA PHE A 181 3.02 7.85 7.46
C PHE A 181 3.64 9.09 8.10
N GLU A 182 3.98 8.95 9.37
CA GLU A 182 4.55 10.00 10.20
C GLU A 182 6.06 9.82 10.34
N GLN A 183 6.76 10.95 10.41
CA GLN A 183 8.20 10.95 10.62
C GLN A 183 8.53 10.59 12.08
N VAL A 184 9.49 9.68 12.26
CA VAL A 184 9.99 9.25 13.56
C VAL A 184 11.49 9.47 13.59
N ARG A 185 11.95 10.22 14.59
CA ARG A 185 13.37 10.50 14.80
C ARG A 185 14.09 9.23 15.24
N VAL A 186 15.17 8.86 14.53
CA VAL A 186 16.06 7.77 14.92
C VAL A 186 16.62 8.04 16.32
N ASP A 187 16.72 6.98 17.14
CA ASP A 187 17.10 7.02 18.56
C ASP A 187 16.19 7.85 19.49
N GLY A 188 15.07 8.36 18.99
CA GLY A 188 14.04 9.02 19.79
C GLY A 188 13.22 8.04 20.63
N ASN A 189 12.37 8.59 21.52
CA ASN A 189 11.48 7.76 22.35
C ASN A 189 10.51 6.93 21.51
N LEU A 190 9.92 7.55 20.47
CA LEU A 190 8.99 6.85 19.59
C LEU A 190 9.69 5.79 18.74
N TRP A 191 10.95 6.01 18.33
CA TRP A 191 11.77 5.01 17.66
C TRP A 191 11.95 3.76 18.53
N ARG A 192 12.32 3.93 19.81
CA ARG A 192 12.46 2.81 20.75
C ARG A 192 11.14 2.08 21.00
N ALA A 193 10.02 2.80 21.01
CA ALA A 193 8.70 2.19 21.14
C ALA A 193 8.37 1.31 19.93
N TRP A 194 8.66 1.78 18.71
CA TRP A 194 8.54 0.98 17.50
C TRP A 194 9.48 -0.23 17.49
N GLU A 195 10.71 -0.06 17.97
CA GLU A 195 11.70 -1.14 18.10
C GLU A 195 11.21 -2.24 19.04
N ALA A 196 10.72 -1.85 20.21
CA ALA A 196 10.13 -2.77 21.18
C ALA A 196 8.95 -3.55 20.59
N GLU A 197 8.07 -2.89 19.84
CA GLU A 197 6.94 -3.55 19.17
C GLU A 197 7.41 -4.58 18.13
N HIS A 198 8.40 -4.23 17.30
CA HIS A 198 8.95 -5.18 16.33
C HIS A 198 9.60 -6.39 17.01
N HIS A 199 10.34 -6.16 18.10
CA HIS A 199 10.92 -7.24 18.88
C HIS A 199 9.86 -8.14 19.53
N ALA A 200 8.74 -7.58 20.01
CA ALA A 200 7.64 -8.34 20.57
C ALA A 200 7.03 -9.31 19.53
N HIS A 201 6.92 -8.87 18.29
CA HIS A 201 6.45 -9.66 17.14
C HIS A 201 7.51 -10.60 16.55
N GLY A 202 8.78 -10.45 16.92
CA GLY A 202 9.90 -11.17 16.29
C GLY A 202 10.25 -10.66 14.89
N TYR A 203 9.77 -9.48 14.51
CA TYR A 203 10.08 -8.85 13.24
C TYR A 203 11.52 -8.34 13.21
N PRO A 204 12.24 -8.48 12.07
CA PRO A 204 13.55 -7.86 11.89
C PRO A 204 13.44 -6.34 12.13
N TRP A 205 14.28 -5.79 13.00
CA TRP A 205 14.37 -4.34 13.19
C TRP A 205 15.13 -3.67 12.03
N LEU A 206 15.00 -2.34 11.89
CA LEU A 206 15.72 -1.61 10.86
C LEU A 206 17.24 -1.76 11.03
N PRO A 207 18.00 -1.84 9.92
CA PRO A 207 19.46 -1.82 9.99
C PRO A 207 19.95 -0.40 10.33
N ASP A 208 21.26 -0.25 10.47
CA ASP A 208 21.91 1.07 10.60
C ASP A 208 21.42 2.03 9.50
N THR A 209 20.80 3.13 9.93
CA THR A 209 20.22 4.15 9.05
C THR A 209 21.28 5.13 8.52
N GLY A 210 22.53 5.01 8.97
CA GLY A 210 23.64 5.85 8.57
C GLY A 210 23.39 7.32 8.92
N ARG A 211 23.28 8.18 7.90
CA ARG A 211 23.01 9.62 8.09
C ARG A 211 21.53 9.98 8.12
N VAL A 212 20.64 8.99 7.98
CA VAL A 212 19.19 9.24 7.99
C VAL A 212 18.73 9.41 9.44
N GLU A 213 18.36 10.64 9.79
CA GLU A 213 17.89 11.01 11.13
C GLU A 213 16.38 10.77 11.33
N TRP A 214 15.63 10.60 10.25
CA TRP A 214 14.18 10.45 10.24
C TRP A 214 13.75 9.31 9.34
N VAL A 215 12.96 8.40 9.89
CA VAL A 215 12.29 7.35 9.13
C VAL A 215 10.78 7.51 9.25
N TYR A 216 9.99 6.65 8.60
CA TYR A 216 8.54 6.80 8.52
C TYR A 216 7.81 5.56 9.02
N PHE A 217 6.77 5.76 9.83
CA PHE A 217 5.94 4.69 10.37
C PHE A 217 4.45 4.98 10.15
N PRO A 218 3.57 3.98 10.23
CA PRO A 218 2.13 4.21 10.27
C PRO A 218 1.76 5.23 11.36
N PRO A 219 0.75 6.08 11.11
CA PRO A 219 0.35 7.11 12.06
C PRO A 219 -0.17 6.50 13.36
N ILE A 220 0.17 7.15 14.48
CA ILE A 220 -0.31 6.78 15.81
C ILE A 220 -1.50 7.68 16.16
N SER A 221 -2.66 7.10 16.45
CA SER A 221 -3.77 7.86 17.04
C SER A 221 -3.45 8.22 18.48
N ASP A 222 -3.97 9.37 18.96
CA ASP A 222 -3.55 10.05 20.20
C ASP A 222 -3.51 9.18 21.48
N GLU A 223 -4.18 8.01 21.51
CA GLU A 223 -4.21 7.09 22.66
C GLU A 223 -3.61 5.69 22.38
N ASP A 224 -3.19 5.42 21.15
CA ASP A 224 -2.94 4.07 20.64
C ASP A 224 -1.48 3.90 20.17
N GLY A 225 -0.64 3.26 20.96
CA GLY A 225 0.79 3.09 20.64
C GLY A 225 1.10 2.29 19.36
N PRO A 226 2.40 2.06 19.04
CA PRO A 226 2.87 1.38 17.83
C PRO A 226 2.12 0.10 17.42
N LYS A 227 1.70 -0.70 18.40
CA LYS A 227 0.91 -1.92 18.19
C LYS A 227 -0.39 -1.68 17.42
N ALA A 228 -1.17 -0.69 17.84
CA ALA A 228 -2.46 -0.38 17.25
C ALA A 228 -2.30 0.25 15.86
N ALA A 229 -1.31 1.14 15.71
CA ALA A 229 -0.93 1.70 14.42
C ALA A 229 -0.53 0.61 13.40
N LEU A 230 0.23 -0.40 13.84
CA LEU A 230 0.64 -1.52 12.99
C LEU A 230 -0.55 -2.42 12.61
N ALA A 231 -1.44 -2.72 13.56
CA ALA A 231 -2.66 -3.47 13.29
C ALA A 231 -3.56 -2.74 12.27
N ALA A 232 -3.77 -1.43 12.45
CA ALA A 232 -4.55 -0.62 11.53
C ALA A 232 -3.94 -0.57 10.11
N PHE A 233 -2.61 -0.54 10.01
CA PHE A 233 -1.92 -0.65 8.73
C PHE A 233 -2.19 -1.99 8.04
N PHE A 234 -2.06 -3.11 8.76
CA PHE A 234 -2.31 -4.45 8.19
C PHE A 234 -3.79 -4.66 7.82
N ASP A 235 -4.73 -4.16 8.61
CA ASP A 235 -6.15 -4.17 8.27
C ASP A 235 -6.44 -3.37 6.98
N ARG A 236 -5.74 -2.25 6.78
CA ARG A 236 -5.84 -1.47 5.55
C ARG A 236 -5.25 -2.22 4.36
N LEU A 237 -4.10 -2.88 4.54
CA LEU A 237 -3.46 -3.69 3.51
C LEU A 237 -4.36 -4.87 3.07
N GLU A 238 -4.96 -5.60 4.01
CA GLU A 238 -5.86 -6.70 3.71
C GLU A 238 -7.09 -6.26 2.89
N ARG A 239 -7.67 -5.10 3.22
CA ARG A 239 -8.81 -4.55 2.49
C ARG A 239 -8.46 -4.24 1.03
N ILE A 240 -7.26 -3.75 0.76
CA ILE A 240 -6.77 -3.52 -0.61
C ILE A 240 -6.55 -4.86 -1.34
N GLY A 241 -5.98 -5.85 -0.68
CA GLY A 241 -5.75 -7.19 -1.23
C GLY A 241 -7.04 -7.91 -1.64
N ARG A 242 -8.08 -7.86 -0.80
CA ARG A 242 -9.41 -8.44 -1.11
C ARG A 242 -10.10 -7.76 -2.29
N THR A 243 -9.92 -6.44 -2.43
CA THR A 243 -10.51 -5.67 -3.54
C THR A 243 -9.82 -5.97 -4.87
N SER A 244 -8.52 -6.22 -4.86
CA SER A 244 -7.74 -6.56 -6.06
C SER A 244 -8.05 -7.98 -6.60
N GLY A 245 -8.45 -8.91 -5.72
CA GLY A 245 -8.88 -10.27 -6.12
C GLY A 245 -10.31 -10.36 -6.65
N ALA A 246 -11.18 -9.42 -6.28
CA ALA A 246 -12.56 -9.36 -6.78
C ALA A 246 -12.67 -8.76 -8.20
N ALA A 247 -11.70 -7.95 -8.62
CA ALA A 247 -11.66 -7.36 -9.97
C ALA A 247 -11.06 -8.29 -11.04
N ALA A 248 -10.66 -9.51 -10.67
CA ALA A 248 -10.02 -10.50 -11.55
C ALA A 248 -10.90 -11.73 -11.85
N GLN A 249 -12.19 -11.70 -11.50
CA GLN A 249 -13.17 -12.74 -11.77
C GLN A 249 -14.29 -12.23 -12.68
#